data_AF-A0A9D7XZV4-F1
#
_entry.id   AF-A0A9D7XZV4-F1
#
_cell.length_a   1.000
_cell.length_b   1.000
_cell.length_c   1.000
_cell.angle_alpha   90.00
_cell.angle_beta   90.00
_cell.angle_gamma   90.00
#
_symmetry.space_group_name_H-M   'P 1'
#
loop_
_entity.id
_entity.type
_entity.pdbx_description
1 polymer ?
#
loop_
_entity_poly.entity_id
_entity_poly.type
_entity_poly.pdbx_seq_one_letter_code
_entity_poly.pdbx_strand_id
1 'polypeptide(L)'
;MAIDNSKINIEDIGFIASHGTSTILNDRIESVAINKIFGEKAQNIPVTAMKSILGHSLGACTIIEMIGGIMAMNDSFVPMIANLEEVDPQCNLSFVMHQALQKNVKSFLIKNSSFGGKNTAIVIRKF
;
A
#
# COMPACT_ATOMS: atom_id res chain seq x y z
N MET A 1 13.84 -9.94 2.11
CA MET A 1 12.80 -8.95 1.70
C MET A 1 12.52 -8.00 2.86
N ALA A 2 11.78 -6.90 2.66
CA ALA A 2 11.51 -5.92 3.74
C ALA A 2 10.81 -6.55 4.95
N ILE A 3 9.87 -7.47 4.73
CA ILE A 3 9.17 -8.21 5.79
C ILE A 3 10.16 -9.06 6.61
N ASP A 4 10.99 -9.87 5.96
CA ASP A 4 12.02 -10.68 6.64
C ASP A 4 12.97 -9.82 7.48
N ASN A 5 13.41 -8.68 6.94
CA ASN A 5 14.31 -7.75 7.65
C ASN A 5 13.65 -7.10 8.86
N SER A 6 12.32 -6.90 8.81
CA SER A 6 11.56 -6.25 9.88
C SER A 6 11.28 -7.15 11.08
N LYS A 7 11.44 -8.48 10.95
CA LYS A 7 11.06 -9.50 11.95
C LYS A 7 9.58 -9.41 12.38
N ILE A 8 8.73 -8.95 11.47
CA ILE A 8 7.27 -8.91 11.61
C ILE A 8 6.70 -10.03 10.75
N ASN A 9 5.69 -10.74 11.25
CA ASN A 9 5.06 -11.78 10.46
C ASN A 9 4.20 -11.14 9.37
N ILE A 10 4.00 -11.85 8.27
CA ILE A 10 3.26 -11.32 7.11
C ILE A 10 1.79 -10.99 7.47
N GLU A 11 1.25 -11.69 8.46
CA GLU A 11 -0.09 -11.53 9.03
C GLU A 11 -0.26 -10.27 9.87
N ASP A 12 0.84 -9.72 10.37
CA ASP A 12 0.83 -8.55 11.26
C ASP A 12 0.81 -7.22 10.47
N ILE A 13 0.90 -7.28 9.13
CA ILE A 13 0.79 -6.12 8.24
C ILE A 13 -0.67 -5.63 8.23
N GLY A 14 -0.89 -4.45 8.81
CA GLY A 14 -2.23 -3.88 8.98
C GLY A 14 -2.83 -3.29 7.71
N PHE A 15 -2.00 -2.70 6.84
CA PHE A 15 -2.36 -2.27 5.49
C PHE A 15 -1.12 -2.13 4.58
N ILE A 16 -1.34 -1.98 3.28
CA ILE A 16 -0.31 -1.71 2.27
C ILE A 16 -0.56 -0.33 1.65
N ALA A 17 0.42 0.57 1.77
CA ALA A 17 0.53 1.76 0.94
C ALA A 17 1.22 1.35 -0.37
N SER A 18 0.42 1.17 -1.42
CA SER A 18 0.90 0.75 -2.74
C SER A 18 1.54 1.91 -3.50
N HIS A 19 2.30 1.59 -4.54
CA HIS A 19 2.87 2.61 -5.43
C HIS A 19 1.74 3.31 -6.19
N GLY A 20 0.76 2.55 -6.70
CA GLY A 20 -0.51 3.06 -7.22
C GLY A 20 -0.40 4.31 -8.08
N THR A 21 0.30 4.20 -9.21
CA THR A 21 0.53 5.33 -10.13
C THR A 21 -0.64 5.64 -11.05
N SER A 22 -1.72 4.86 -10.99
CA SER A 22 -2.83 4.91 -11.94
C SER A 22 -2.41 4.56 -13.38
N THR A 23 -1.29 3.84 -13.54
CA THR A 23 -0.86 3.35 -14.86
C THR A 23 -1.18 1.86 -14.95
N ILE A 24 -1.81 1.46 -16.06
CA ILE A 24 -2.33 0.10 -16.27
C ILE A 24 -1.26 -0.95 -15.95
N LEU A 25 -0.05 -0.76 -16.48
CA LEU A 25 1.04 -1.72 -16.32
C LEU A 25 1.52 -1.81 -14.86
N ASN A 26 1.75 -0.67 -14.19
CA ASN A 26 2.25 -0.67 -12.83
C ASN A 26 1.24 -1.33 -11.88
N ASP A 27 -0.02 -0.91 -11.94
CA ASP A 27 -1.01 -1.28 -10.93
C ASP A 27 -1.35 -2.78 -11.03
N ARG A 28 -1.35 -3.34 -12.25
CA ARG A 28 -1.47 -4.79 -12.48
C ARG A 28 -0.26 -5.55 -11.96
N ILE A 29 0.97 -5.13 -12.30
CA ILE A 29 2.20 -5.81 -11.85
C ILE A 29 2.33 -5.74 -10.32
N GLU A 30 2.00 -4.60 -9.73
CA GLU A 30 1.98 -4.40 -8.29
C GLU A 30 0.97 -5.34 -7.61
N SER A 31 -0.22 -5.50 -8.20
CA SER A 31 -1.23 -6.44 -7.71
C SER A 31 -0.74 -7.89 -7.77
N VAL A 32 -0.08 -8.29 -8.85
CA VAL A 32 0.54 -9.62 -8.98
C VAL A 32 1.64 -9.81 -7.94
N ALA A 33 2.50 -8.82 -7.73
CA ALA A 33 3.58 -8.89 -6.75
C ALA A 33 3.05 -9.04 -5.32
N ILE A 34 2.03 -8.27 -4.93
CA ILE A 34 1.39 -8.37 -3.62
C ILE A 34 0.75 -9.75 -3.45
N ASN A 35 -0.03 -10.24 -4.41
CA ASN A 35 -0.62 -11.57 -4.35
C ASN A 35 0.43 -12.69 -4.25
N LYS A 36 1.57 -12.56 -4.94
CA LYS A 36 2.66 -13.56 -4.87
C LYS A 36 3.30 -13.64 -3.48
N ILE A 37 3.40 -12.52 -2.76
CA ILE A 37 4.01 -12.47 -1.44
C ILE A 37 3.00 -12.87 -0.34
N PHE A 38 1.78 -12.36 -0.40
CA PHE A 38 0.78 -12.53 0.64
C PHE A 38 -0.16 -13.74 0.42
N GLY A 39 -0.18 -14.32 -0.78
CA GLY A 39 -1.07 -15.42 -1.13
C GLY A 39 -2.53 -15.05 -0.90
N GLU A 40 -3.32 -16.00 -0.37
CA GLU A 40 -4.73 -15.79 -0.04
C GLU A 40 -4.97 -14.64 0.94
N LYS A 41 -3.98 -14.30 1.78
CA LYS A 41 -4.09 -13.21 2.75
C LYS A 41 -4.15 -11.83 2.09
N ALA A 42 -3.69 -11.70 0.84
CA ALA A 42 -3.74 -10.44 0.10
C ALA A 42 -5.16 -9.85 0.04
N GLN A 43 -6.19 -10.70 0.04
CA GLN A 43 -7.59 -10.29 -0.01
C GLN A 43 -8.11 -9.68 1.31
N ASN A 44 -7.37 -9.87 2.40
CA ASN A 44 -7.75 -9.41 3.74
C ASN A 44 -6.90 -8.22 4.23
N ILE A 45 -5.91 -7.80 3.45
CA ILE A 45 -5.03 -6.69 3.79
C ILE A 45 -5.48 -5.46 3.01
N PRO A 46 -5.99 -4.41 3.67
CA PRO A 46 -6.39 -3.17 3.02
C PRO A 46 -5.23 -2.58 2.21
N VAL A 47 -5.51 -2.17 0.98
CA VAL A 47 -4.56 -1.53 0.08
C VAL A 47 -5.02 -0.10 -0.23
N THR A 48 -4.11 0.86 -0.06
CA THR A 48 -4.36 2.28 -0.33
C THR A 48 -3.26 2.86 -1.21
N ALA A 49 -3.57 3.96 -1.92
CA ALA A 49 -2.68 4.63 -2.85
C ALA A 49 -2.83 6.16 -2.68
N MET A 50 -1.92 6.77 -1.91
CA MET A 50 -2.01 8.21 -1.58
C MET A 50 -1.82 9.13 -2.79
N LYS A 51 -1.22 8.62 -3.89
CA LYS A 51 -1.10 9.35 -5.16
C LYS A 51 -2.46 9.69 -5.77
N SER A 52 -3.53 8.97 -5.41
CA SER A 52 -4.90 9.32 -5.81
C SER A 52 -5.36 10.68 -5.28
N ILE A 53 -4.77 11.16 -4.18
CA ILE A 53 -5.09 12.43 -3.54
C ILE A 53 -4.01 13.48 -3.82
N LEU A 54 -2.73 13.10 -3.69
CA LEU A 54 -1.60 14.03 -3.69
C LEU A 54 -0.84 14.08 -5.02
N GLY A 55 -1.19 13.21 -5.98
CA GLY A 55 -0.45 13.04 -7.22
C GLY A 55 0.91 12.35 -7.05
N HIS A 56 1.63 12.19 -8.15
CA HIS A 56 2.93 11.52 -8.17
C HIS A 56 4.09 12.52 -8.07
N SER A 57 4.56 12.78 -6.84
CA SER A 57 5.68 13.69 -6.53
C SER A 57 7.09 13.10 -6.77
N LEU A 58 7.22 12.12 -7.67
CA LEU A 58 8.48 11.46 -8.03
C LEU A 58 9.26 10.96 -6.79
N GLY A 59 10.50 11.45 -6.58
CA GLY A 59 11.36 11.02 -5.48
C GLY A 59 10.81 11.33 -4.08
N ALA A 60 9.84 12.25 -3.97
CA ALA A 60 9.22 12.59 -2.69
C ALA A 60 8.06 11.67 -2.29
N CYS A 61 7.61 10.74 -3.15
CA CYS A 61 6.45 9.90 -2.84
C CYS A 61 6.64 9.07 -1.58
N THR A 62 7.80 8.41 -1.42
CA THR A 62 8.05 7.53 -0.27
C THR A 62 7.97 8.27 1.06
N ILE A 63 8.50 9.49 1.16
CA ILE A 63 8.46 10.27 2.40
C ILE A 63 7.03 10.76 2.71
N ILE A 64 6.28 11.19 1.70
CA ILE A 64 4.88 11.60 1.85
C ILE A 64 4.02 10.40 2.31
N GLU A 65 4.19 9.24 1.68
CA GLU A 65 3.48 8.02 2.03
C GLU A 65 3.85 7.51 3.42
N MET A 66 5.12 7.66 3.82
CA MET A 66 5.55 7.34 5.17
C MET A 66 4.88 8.23 6.21
N ILE A 67 4.87 9.56 6.00
CA ILE A 67 4.21 10.49 6.91
C ILE A 67 2.71 10.19 6.98
N GLY A 68 2.04 10.08 5.83
CA GLY A 68 0.61 9.78 5.78
C GLY A 68 0.27 8.41 6.39
N GLY A 69 1.14 7.41 6.21
CA GLY A 69 0.94 6.08 6.77
C GLY A 69 1.14 6.05 8.28
N ILE A 70 2.09 6.81 8.81
CA ILE A 70 2.29 6.97 10.26
C ILE A 70 1.07 7.69 10.88
N MET A 71 0.55 8.74 10.23
CA MET A 71 -0.67 9.42 10.68
C MET A 71 -1.87 8.46 10.69
N ALA A 72 -2.10 7.75 9.59
CA ALA A 72 -3.12 6.72 9.48
C ALA A 72 -3.01 5.65 10.59
N MET A 73 -1.79 5.19 10.88
CA MET A 73 -1.51 4.23 11.94
C MET A 73 -1.77 4.79 13.35
N ASN A 74 -1.43 6.05 13.60
CA ASN A 74 -1.65 6.69 14.90
C ASN A 74 -3.14 6.95 15.16
N ASP A 75 -3.84 7.42 14.13
CA ASP A 75 -5.24 7.79 14.18
C ASP A 75 -6.19 6.60 13.92
N SER A 76 -5.64 5.39 13.76
CA SER A 76 -6.38 4.13 13.60
C SER A 76 -7.34 4.11 12.41
N PHE A 77 -6.87 4.59 11.25
CA PHE A 77 -7.61 4.47 10.00
C PHE A 77 -6.68 4.09 8.83
N VAL A 78 -7.26 3.72 7.69
CA VAL A 78 -6.56 3.55 6.42
C VAL A 78 -7.20 4.49 5.38
N PRO A 79 -6.43 5.37 4.72
CA PRO A 79 -6.97 6.29 3.72
C PRO A 79 -7.65 5.54 2.56
N MET A 80 -8.72 6.11 2.02
CA MET A 80 -9.29 5.64 0.76
C MET A 80 -8.40 5.98 -0.43
N ILE A 81 -8.58 5.23 -1.51
CA ILE A 81 -8.12 5.59 -2.84
C ILE A 81 -9.18 6.51 -3.44
N ALA A 82 -8.85 7.80 -3.60
CA ALA A 82 -9.77 8.75 -4.21
C ALA A 82 -9.98 8.44 -5.70
N ASN A 83 -11.18 8.71 -6.21
CA ASN A 83 -11.56 8.52 -7.62
C ASN A 83 -11.53 7.06 -8.13
N LEU A 84 -11.40 6.06 -7.24
CA LEU A 84 -11.50 4.65 -7.60
C LEU A 84 -12.96 4.20 -7.50
N GLU A 85 -13.64 4.11 -8.64
CA GLU A 85 -15.04 3.66 -8.75
C GLU A 85 -15.16 2.22 -9.25
N GLU A 86 -14.29 1.83 -10.17
CA GLU A 86 -14.25 0.48 -10.76
C GLU A 86 -12.82 -0.05 -10.72
N VAL A 87 -12.67 -1.26 -10.18
CA VAL A 87 -11.39 -1.95 -10.08
C VAL A 87 -11.18 -2.81 -11.32
N ASP A 88 -10.02 -2.66 -11.96
CA ASP A 88 -9.61 -3.57 -13.03
C ASP A 88 -9.61 -5.02 -12.52
N PRO A 89 -10.29 -5.97 -13.19
CA PRO A 89 -10.29 -7.37 -12.78
C PRO A 89 -8.90 -8.02 -12.64
N GLN A 90 -7.87 -7.45 -13.28
CA GLN A 90 -6.48 -7.88 -13.14
C GLN A 90 -5.80 -7.37 -11.86
N CYS A 91 -6.42 -6.41 -11.17
CA CYS A 91 -5.99 -5.86 -9.90
C CYS A 91 -6.81 -6.48 -8.76
N ASN A 92 -6.62 -7.76 -8.50
CA ASN A 92 -7.38 -8.49 -7.48
C ASN A 92 -6.79 -8.29 -6.07
N LEU A 93 -7.11 -7.17 -5.42
CA LEU A 93 -6.68 -6.82 -4.05
C LEU A 93 -7.80 -6.13 -3.27
N SER A 94 -7.66 -6.08 -1.95
CA SER A 94 -8.59 -5.41 -1.04
C SER A 94 -8.39 -3.89 -1.02
N PHE A 95 -8.75 -3.18 -2.10
CA PHE A 95 -8.60 -1.74 -2.17
C PHE A 95 -9.58 -0.99 -1.24
N VAL A 96 -9.11 0.04 -0.56
CA VAL A 96 -9.95 0.90 0.28
C VAL A 96 -10.67 1.92 -0.60
N MET A 97 -11.94 1.67 -0.93
CA MET A 97 -12.75 2.50 -1.83
C MET A 97 -13.82 3.30 -1.07
N HIS A 98 -14.29 4.40 -1.69
CA HIS A 98 -15.40 5.28 -1.27
C HIS A 98 -15.24 6.03 0.06
N GLN A 99 -14.68 5.42 1.10
CA GLN A 99 -14.46 6.04 2.40
C GLN A 99 -13.23 5.46 3.11
N ALA A 100 -12.64 6.24 4.01
CA ALA A 100 -11.56 5.75 4.86
C ALA A 100 -12.01 4.57 5.73
N LEU A 101 -11.16 3.57 5.87
CA LEU A 101 -11.44 2.38 6.68
C LEU A 101 -10.97 2.62 8.11
N GLN A 102 -11.88 2.59 9.08
CA GLN A 102 -11.52 2.60 10.50
C GLN A 102 -10.92 1.24 10.90
N LYS A 103 -9.66 1.23 11.33
CA LYS A 103 -8.91 0.01 11.66
C LYS A 103 -7.75 0.35 12.58
N ASN A 104 -7.63 -0.37 13.70
CA ASN A 104 -6.43 -0.29 14.52
C ASN A 104 -5.24 -0.92 13.75
N VAL A 105 -4.33 -0.08 13.29
CA VAL A 105 -3.14 -0.49 12.56
C VAL A 105 -1.94 -0.48 13.51
N LYS A 106 -1.21 -1.59 13.58
CA LYS A 106 0.04 -1.70 14.34
C LYS A 106 1.28 -1.67 13.46
N SER A 107 1.14 -2.02 12.19
CA SER A 107 2.21 -1.95 11.21
C SER A 107 1.63 -1.75 9.81
N PHE A 108 2.43 -1.23 8.89
CA PHE A 108 2.08 -1.11 7.48
C PHE A 108 3.30 -1.27 6.59
N LEU A 109 3.04 -1.67 5.34
CA LEU A 109 4.03 -1.82 4.29
C LEU A 109 3.88 -0.69 3.28
N ILE A 110 4.96 0.02 2.96
CA ILE A 110 5.05 0.90 1.79
C ILE A 110 5.73 0.12 0.69
N LYS A 111 5.18 0.13 -0.53
CA LYS A 111 5.85 -0.40 -1.71
C LYS A 111 5.89 0.67 -2.80
N ASN A 112 7.08 0.91 -3.36
CA ASN A 112 7.30 1.85 -4.46
C ASN A 112 8.15 1.23 -5.57
N SER A 113 7.92 1.69 -6.79
CA SER A 113 8.72 1.35 -7.97
C SER A 113 9.22 2.64 -8.62
N SER A 114 10.35 2.58 -9.31
CA SER A 114 10.88 3.74 -10.04
C SER A 114 11.59 3.33 -11.32
N PHE A 115 11.81 4.31 -12.19
CA PHE A 115 12.49 4.11 -13.47
C PHE A 115 13.86 3.44 -13.28
N GLY A 116 14.23 2.60 -14.26
CA GLY A 116 15.43 1.77 -14.18
C GLY A 116 15.25 0.48 -13.38
N GLY A 117 14.02 0.02 -13.18
CA GLY A 117 13.73 -1.31 -12.59
C GLY A 117 13.92 -1.39 -11.07
N LYS A 118 13.96 -0.25 -10.38
CA LYS A 118 14.19 -0.19 -8.93
C LYS A 118 12.88 -0.42 -8.20
N ASN A 119 12.89 -1.34 -7.23
CA ASN A 119 11.76 -1.62 -6.36
C ASN A 119 12.20 -1.42 -4.90
N THR A 120 11.36 -0.75 -4.12
CA THR A 120 11.64 -0.44 -2.72
C THR A 120 10.43 -0.79 -1.87
N ALA A 121 10.70 -1.35 -0.70
CA ALA A 121 9.67 -1.72 0.26
C ALA A 121 10.15 -1.35 1.67
N ILE A 122 9.26 -0.79 2.49
CA ILE A 122 9.54 -0.35 3.86
C ILE A 122 8.42 -0.86 4.75
N VAL A 123 8.78 -1.53 5.84
CA VAL A 123 7.81 -1.89 6.89
C VAL A 123 7.98 -0.92 8.06
N ILE A 124 6.87 -0.37 8.52
CA ILE A 124 6.82 0.55 9.66
C ILE A 124 5.91 -0.07 10.71
N ARG A 125 6.35 -0.09 11.97
CA ARG A 125 5.59 -0.62 13.11
C ARG A 125 5.50 0.42 14.20
N LYS A 126 4.35 0.48 14.87
CA LYS A 126 4.14 1.27 16.08
C LYS A 126 5.07 0.78 17.20
N PHE A 127 5.59 1.71 17.99
CA PHE A 127 6.39 1.42 19.19
C PHE A 127 5.50 1.04 20.37
#